data_AF-A0A484LLP7-F1
#
_entry.id   AF-A0A484LLP7-F1
#
_cell.length_a   1.000
_cell.length_b   1.000
_cell.length_c   1.000
_cell.angle_alpha   90.00
_cell.angle_beta   90.00
_cell.angle_gamma   90.00
#
_symmetry.space_group_name_H-M   'P 1'
#
loop_
_entity.id
_entity.type
_entity.pdbx_description
1 polymer ?
#
loop_
_entity_poly.entity_id
_entity_poly.type
_entity_poly.pdbx_seq_one_letter_code
_entity_poly.pdbx_strand_id
1 'polypeptide(L)'
;MHTAQSEPAAAAVPVHVTAAGQPNTPHIDCGAACAGRCKVASRQKICMRACKTCCGRCNCVPPGTSGHKEVCPCYANMTTHGGKPKCP
;
A
#
# COMPACT_ATOMS: atom_id res chain seq x y z
N MET A 1 31.17 -18.05 -38.01
CA MET A 1 30.12 -17.06 -38.33
C MET A 1 29.48 -16.60 -37.03
N HIS A 2 30.14 -15.69 -36.32
CA HIS A 2 29.64 -15.15 -35.05
C HIS A 2 29.03 -13.78 -35.35
N THR A 3 27.72 -13.65 -35.15
CA THR A 3 26.95 -12.44 -35.42
C THR A 3 27.26 -11.34 -34.41
N ALA A 4 27.44 -10.14 -34.94
CA ALA A 4 27.77 -8.90 -34.28
C ALA A 4 26.81 -8.55 -33.11
N GLN A 5 27.41 -8.08 -32.01
CA GLN A 5 26.74 -7.34 -30.95
C GLN A 5 26.60 -5.88 -31.38
N SER A 6 25.39 -5.33 -31.28
CA SER A 6 25.07 -3.92 -31.50
C SER A 6 24.61 -3.28 -30.19
N GLU A 7 25.44 -2.42 -29.63
CA GLU A 7 25.07 -1.23 -28.83
C GLU A 7 25.14 0.01 -29.77
N PRO A 8 24.72 1.25 -29.43
CA PRO A 8 24.18 1.81 -28.17
C PRO A 8 22.97 2.79 -28.37
N ALA A 9 22.47 3.44 -27.30
CA ALA A 9 22.21 4.90 -27.27
C ALA A 9 21.57 5.34 -25.94
N ALA A 10 22.29 6.21 -25.24
CA ALA A 10 21.85 6.93 -24.06
C ALA A 10 20.56 7.73 -24.30
N ALA A 11 19.58 7.57 -23.40
CA ALA A 11 18.53 8.55 -23.16
C ALA A 11 18.70 9.07 -21.73
N ALA A 12 19.28 10.27 -21.64
CA ALA A 12 19.33 11.06 -20.44
C ALA A 12 18.01 11.80 -20.21
N VAL A 13 17.74 12.07 -18.93
CA VAL A 13 16.87 13.09 -18.28
C VAL A 13 15.44 12.69 -17.85
N PRO A 14 14.91 13.24 -16.72
CA PRO A 14 15.50 14.15 -15.75
C PRO A 14 15.56 13.61 -14.30
N VAL A 15 16.57 14.10 -13.58
CA VAL A 15 16.72 13.98 -12.13
C VAL A 15 15.63 14.79 -11.42
N HIS A 16 14.69 14.09 -10.80
CA HIS A 16 13.79 14.67 -9.81
C HIS A 16 14.52 14.77 -8.46
N VAL A 17 15.30 15.85 -8.28
CA VAL A 17 15.78 16.24 -6.95
C VAL A 17 14.84 17.30 -6.40
N THR A 18 14.02 16.91 -5.43
CA THR A 18 13.35 17.85 -4.53
C THR A 18 13.47 17.37 -3.09
N ALA A 19 14.38 18.06 -2.38
CA ALA A 19 14.30 18.55 -1.01
C ALA A 19 14.17 17.59 0.20
N ALA A 20 15.19 17.70 1.05
CA ALA A 20 15.13 17.93 2.50
C ALA A 20 14.41 16.93 3.42
N GLY A 21 15.15 16.46 4.43
CA GLY A 21 14.77 15.37 5.32
C GLY A 21 13.50 15.59 6.14
N GLN A 22 12.78 14.48 6.34
CA GLN A 22 11.80 14.27 7.39
C GLN A 22 12.05 12.86 7.98
N PRO A 23 11.83 12.64 9.29
CA PRO A 23 12.15 11.38 9.94
C PRO A 23 11.48 10.24 9.20
N ASN A 24 12.28 9.20 8.93
CA ASN A 24 11.96 8.00 8.17
C ASN A 24 10.94 7.13 8.93
N THR A 25 9.76 7.69 9.22
CA THR A 25 8.57 6.88 9.50
C THR A 25 8.13 6.33 8.16
N PRO A 26 8.07 5.00 7.96
CA PRO A 26 7.67 4.41 6.70
C PRO A 26 6.23 4.85 6.40
N HIS A 27 6.08 5.88 5.58
CA HIS A 27 4.79 6.38 5.15
C HIS A 27 4.28 5.43 4.09
N ILE A 28 3.43 4.48 4.48
CA ILE A 28 2.88 3.50 3.54
C ILE A 28 1.93 4.19 2.56
N ASP A 29 1.95 3.77 1.29
CA ASP A 29 0.95 4.23 0.35
C ASP A 29 -0.39 3.51 0.62
N CYS A 30 -1.24 4.14 1.42
CA CYS A 30 -2.57 3.62 1.73
C CYS A 30 -3.43 3.39 0.49
N GLY A 31 -3.18 4.09 -0.62
CA GLY A 31 -3.90 3.92 -1.87
C GLY A 31 -3.66 2.53 -2.47
N ALA A 32 -2.41 2.25 -2.82
CA ALA A 32 -1.95 1.01 -3.41
C ALA A 32 -2.14 -0.19 -2.46
N ALA A 33 -1.81 -0.02 -1.18
CA ALA A 33 -1.95 -1.10 -0.20
C ALA A 33 -3.42 -1.51 -0.02
N CYS A 34 -4.33 -0.52 0.09
CA CYS A 34 -5.76 -0.82 0.15
C CYS A 34 -6.30 -1.38 -1.18
N ALA A 35 -5.80 -0.91 -2.33
CA ALA A 35 -6.18 -1.46 -3.64
C ALA A 35 -5.91 -2.97 -3.72
N GLY A 36 -4.73 -3.41 -3.25
CA GLY A 36 -4.39 -4.82 -3.11
C GLY A 36 -5.34 -5.55 -2.16
N ARG A 37 -5.57 -4.98 -0.97
CA ARG A 37 -6.42 -5.57 0.07
C ARG A 37 -7.86 -5.80 -0.37
N CYS A 38 -8.43 -4.85 -1.11
CA CYS A 38 -9.82 -4.93 -1.54
C CYS A 38 -9.99 -5.45 -2.96
N LYS A 39 -8.96 -6.05 -3.57
CA LYS A 39 -8.97 -6.48 -4.98
C LYS A 39 -10.15 -7.42 -5.32
N VAL A 40 -10.55 -8.29 -4.38
CA VAL A 40 -11.65 -9.25 -4.56
C VAL A 40 -12.89 -8.92 -3.73
N ALA A 41 -12.91 -7.77 -3.07
CA ALA A 41 -14.03 -7.39 -2.21
C ALA A 41 -15.26 -7.03 -3.05
N SER A 42 -16.36 -7.78 -2.92
CA SER A 42 -17.63 -7.50 -3.62
C SER A 42 -18.11 -6.04 -3.49
N ARG A 43 -17.83 -5.39 -2.35
CA ARG A 43 -18.16 -3.98 -2.09
C ARG A 43 -16.90 -3.11 -2.08
N GLN A 44 -16.23 -2.95 -3.24
CA GLN A 44 -14.96 -2.21 -3.35
C GLN A 44 -14.96 -0.83 -2.67
N LYS A 45 -15.98 0.01 -2.92
CA LYS A 45 -16.03 1.38 -2.38
C LYS A 45 -16.06 1.40 -0.84
N ILE A 46 -16.78 0.46 -0.23
CA ILE A 46 -16.87 0.33 1.23
C ILE A 46 -15.55 -0.19 1.79
N CYS A 47 -14.98 -1.21 1.15
CA CYS A 47 -13.69 -1.76 1.53
C CYS A 47 -12.58 -0.70 1.47
N MET A 48 -12.48 0.05 0.37
CA MET A 48 -11.54 1.17 0.21
C MET A 48 -11.67 2.19 1.34
N ARG A 49 -12.90 2.64 1.65
CA ARG A 49 -13.15 3.65 2.68
C ARG A 49 -12.72 3.16 4.07
N ALA A 50 -13.09 1.92 4.42
CA ALA A 50 -12.72 1.31 5.69
C ALA A 50 -11.20 1.13 5.78
N CYS A 51 -10.59 0.55 4.74
CA CYS A 51 -9.15 0.30 4.69
C CYS A 51 -8.34 1.60 4.83
N LYS A 52 -8.67 2.66 4.07
CA LYS A 52 -7.97 3.95 4.16
C LYS A 52 -8.09 4.59 5.55
N THR A 53 -9.26 4.46 6.19
CA THR A 53 -9.44 4.95 7.57
C THR A 53 -8.54 4.22 8.55
N CYS A 54 -8.44 2.89 8.43
CA CYS A 54 -7.58 2.08 9.29
C CYS A 54 -6.10 2.31 8.97
N CYS A 55 -5.76 2.43 7.70
CA CYS A 55 -4.42 2.72 7.22
C CYS A 55 -3.92 4.08 7.71
N GLY A 56 -4.71 5.15 7.60
CA GLY A 56 -4.29 6.47 8.09
C GLY A 56 -4.12 6.54 9.61
N ARG A 57 -4.73 5.62 10.36
CA ARG A 57 -4.58 5.55 11.83
C ARG A 57 -3.42 4.64 12.26
N CYS A 58 -3.22 3.53 11.55
CA CYS A 58 -2.29 2.48 11.93
C CYS A 58 -1.00 2.46 11.10
N ASN A 59 -0.94 3.21 10.00
CA ASN A 59 0.12 3.21 8.99
C ASN A 59 0.56 1.79 8.58
N CYS A 60 -0.39 0.85 8.57
CA CYS A 60 -0.17 -0.57 8.28
C CYS A 60 -1.40 -1.13 7.57
N VAL A 61 -1.20 -1.85 6.46
CA VAL A 61 -2.22 -2.63 5.77
C VAL A 61 -1.68 -4.04 5.58
N PRO A 62 -2.34 -5.07 6.09
CA PRO A 62 -1.82 -6.42 5.98
C PRO A 62 -1.87 -6.95 4.54
N PRO A 63 -0.90 -7.79 4.13
CA PRO A 63 -0.79 -8.30 2.77
C PRO A 63 -1.95 -9.25 2.42
N GLY A 64 -2.15 -9.47 1.12
CA GLY A 64 -3.24 -10.31 0.62
C GLY A 64 -4.59 -9.62 0.65
N THR A 65 -5.64 -10.35 0.28
CA THR A 65 -7.02 -9.82 0.21
C THR A 65 -7.89 -10.17 1.41
N SER A 66 -7.47 -11.16 2.20
CA SER A 66 -8.20 -11.72 3.34
C SER A 66 -7.21 -12.19 4.40
N GLY A 67 -7.57 -12.14 5.68
CA GLY A 67 -6.72 -12.64 6.77
C GLY A 67 -5.47 -11.79 7.04
N HIS A 68 -4.43 -12.40 7.62
CA HIS A 68 -3.13 -11.76 7.91
C HIS A 68 -3.18 -10.52 8.81
N LYS A 69 -4.24 -10.38 9.60
CA LYS A 69 -4.45 -9.20 10.44
C LYS A 69 -3.44 -9.16 11.60
N GLU A 70 -2.86 -10.29 11.98
CA GLU A 70 -1.80 -10.44 12.98
C GLU A 70 -0.53 -9.65 12.64
N VAL A 71 -0.25 -9.42 11.35
CA VAL A 71 0.88 -8.60 10.89
C VAL A 71 0.71 -7.13 11.28
N CYS A 72 -0.54 -6.66 11.37
CA CYS A 72 -0.89 -5.29 11.72
C CYS A 72 -1.87 -5.28 12.90
N PRO A 73 -1.42 -5.44 14.16
CA PRO A 73 -2.31 -5.55 15.32
C PRO A 73 -3.22 -4.33 15.52
N CYS A 74 -2.73 -3.12 15.22
CA CYS A 74 -3.57 -1.90 15.23
C CYS A 74 -4.75 -2.03 14.25
N TYR A 75 -4.51 -2.53 13.05
CA TYR A 75 -5.53 -2.74 12.02
C TYR A 75 -6.54 -3.82 12.43
N ALA A 76 -6.07 -4.87 13.11
CA ALA A 76 -6.90 -5.96 13.61
C ALA A 76 -7.83 -5.53 14.76
N ASN A 77 -7.30 -4.73 15.69
CA ASN A 77 -7.98 -4.37 16.94
C ASN A 77 -8.99 -3.22 16.78
N MET A 78 -9.00 -2.54 15.63
CA MET A 78 -9.97 -1.49 15.37
C MET A 78 -11.38 -2.07 15.20
N THR A 79 -12.28 -1.65 16.10
CA THR A 79 -13.68 -2.04 16.10
C THR A 79 -14.59 -0.83 15.83
N THR A 80 -15.82 -1.14 15.41
CA THR A 80 -16.93 -0.19 15.37
C THR A 80 -17.54 -0.07 16.76
N HIS A 81 -18.42 0.92 16.99
CA HIS A 81 -19.16 1.06 18.25
C HIS A 81 -19.96 -0.21 18.64
N GLY A 82 -20.35 -1.05 17.67
CA GLY A 82 -21.04 -2.33 17.90
C GLY A 82 -20.11 -3.52 18.11
N GLY A 83 -18.82 -3.31 18.40
CA GLY A 83 -17.85 -4.38 18.70
C GLY A 83 -17.39 -5.22 17.49
N LYS A 84 -17.90 -4.95 16.28
CA LYS A 84 -17.48 -5.65 15.06
C LYS A 84 -16.15 -5.08 14.52
N PRO A 85 -15.29 -5.91 13.92
CA PRO A 85 -14.08 -5.45 13.24
C PRO A 85 -14.41 -4.36 12.22
N LYS A 86 -13.72 -3.22 12.32
CA LYS A 86 -13.92 -2.07 11.44
C LYS A 86 -13.18 -2.22 10.11
N CYS A 87 -12.00 -2.85 10.14
CA CYS A 87 -11.08 -2.90 9.01
C CYS A 87 -11.24 -4.20 8.21
N PRO A 88 -11.18 -4.15 6.85
CA PRO A 88 -11.46 -5.30 5.98
C PRO A 88 -10.52 -6.49 6.16
#